data_AF-A6EFN0-F1
#
_entry.id   AF-A6EFN0-F1
#
_cell.length_a   1.000
_cell.length_b   1.000
_cell.length_c   1.000
_cell.angle_alpha   90.00
_cell.angle_beta   90.00
_cell.angle_gamma   90.00
#
_symmetry.space_group_name_H-M   'P 1'
#
loop_
_entity.id
_entity.type
_entity.pdbx_description
1 polymer ?
#
loop_
_entity_poly.entity_id
_entity_poly.type
_entity_poly.pdbx_seq_one_letter_code
_entity_poly.pdbx_strand_id
1 'polypeptide(L)'
;MSAIRENFNSILIKQKALRYPFPDIIRQPATLQDIEHTEKSIGVAFNNELKELYLFADGTNIDTVTPSGLTGLIPIHNFLSLQDAISYYHESMEFEQSFHNWTRGFSPGKQLFPFLEDGAGNCYWVDLNERTPDYGRIFWTNTFGSEPDYTYSSLTSMFNVIAEAYRTELIFLDDNGYLDCDFEAFDKLSKAHQ
;
A
#
# COMPACT_ATOMS: atom_id res chain seq x y z
N MET A 1 -19.48 3.39 10.15
CA MET A 1 -18.56 3.93 9.14
C MET A 1 -17.39 2.96 9.06
N SER A 2 -16.71 2.85 7.92
CA SER A 2 -15.78 1.74 7.68
C SER A 2 -14.34 2.10 8.07
N ALA A 3 -13.59 1.11 8.57
CA ALA A 3 -12.35 1.31 9.32
C ALA A 3 -11.21 1.89 8.46
N ILE A 4 -11.12 1.50 7.19
CA ILE A 4 -10.05 2.00 6.29
C ILE A 4 -10.26 3.49 6.01
N ARG A 5 -11.48 3.89 5.66
CA ARG A 5 -11.80 5.30 5.40
C ARG A 5 -11.50 6.21 6.60
N GLU A 6 -11.83 5.76 7.81
CA GLU A 6 -11.57 6.54 9.03
C GLU A 6 -10.07 6.71 9.28
N ASN A 7 -9.30 5.63 9.17
CA ASN A 7 -7.85 5.65 9.31
C ASN A 7 -7.16 6.48 8.22
N PHE A 8 -7.56 6.30 6.97
CA PHE A 8 -7.02 7.08 5.85
C PHE A 8 -7.27 8.58 6.11
N ASN A 9 -8.50 8.97 6.45
CA ASN A 9 -8.80 10.36 6.75
C ASN A 9 -7.97 10.91 7.94
N SER A 10 -7.73 10.11 8.97
CA SER A 10 -6.84 10.48 10.08
C SER A 10 -5.40 10.74 9.61
N ILE A 11 -4.87 9.88 8.73
CA ILE A 11 -3.55 10.05 8.11
C ILE A 11 -3.49 11.37 7.32
N LEU A 12 -4.52 11.68 6.53
CA LEU A 12 -4.57 12.94 5.77
C LEU A 12 -4.57 14.17 6.66
N ILE A 13 -5.31 14.15 7.76
CA ILE A 13 -5.34 15.25 8.73
C ILE A 13 -3.93 15.46 9.30
N LYS A 14 -3.22 14.38 9.63
CA LYS A 14 -1.85 14.43 10.16
C LYS A 14 -0.85 14.94 9.14
N GLN A 15 -0.85 14.41 7.92
CA GLN A 15 0.03 14.87 6.85
C GLN A 15 -0.24 16.35 6.46
N LYS A 16 -1.50 16.80 6.49
CA LYS A 16 -1.84 18.23 6.31
C LYS A 16 -1.27 19.09 7.42
N ALA A 17 -1.32 18.64 8.68
CA ALA A 17 -0.71 19.36 9.80
C ALA A 17 0.82 19.44 9.66
N LEU A 18 1.45 18.42 9.09
CA LEU A 18 2.88 18.41 8.73
C LEU A 18 3.21 19.27 7.50
N ARG A 19 2.20 19.77 6.76
CA ARG A 19 2.37 20.42 5.45
C ARG A 19 3.07 19.53 4.42
N TYR A 20 2.85 18.22 4.51
CA TYR A 20 3.39 17.24 3.56
C TYR A 20 2.58 17.25 2.26
N PRO A 21 3.19 17.04 1.07
CA PRO A 21 2.49 17.18 -0.22
C PRO A 21 1.40 16.13 -0.53
N PHE A 22 1.50 14.92 0.03
CA PHE A 22 0.61 13.80 -0.31
C PHE A 22 -0.89 14.14 -0.33
N PRO A 23 -1.48 14.83 0.68
CA PRO A 23 -2.91 15.11 0.69
C PRO A 23 -3.41 16.01 -0.44
N ASP A 24 -2.52 16.72 -1.12
CA ASP A 24 -2.86 17.63 -2.22
C ASP A 24 -2.77 16.96 -3.60
N ILE A 25 -2.14 15.78 -3.69
CA ILE A 25 -1.98 15.03 -4.94
C ILE A 25 -2.90 13.80 -5.03
N ILE A 26 -3.74 13.57 -4.01
CA ILE A 26 -4.71 12.47 -3.99
C ILE A 26 -5.75 12.67 -5.10
N ARG A 27 -6.02 11.59 -5.81
CA ARG A 27 -7.02 11.55 -6.87
C ARG A 27 -8.42 11.41 -6.27
N GLN A 28 -9.41 11.82 -7.06
CA GLN A 28 -10.81 11.63 -6.67
C GLN A 28 -11.11 10.13 -6.49
N PRO A 29 -12.13 9.78 -5.69
CA PRO A 29 -12.58 8.39 -5.57
C PRO A 29 -12.80 7.72 -6.93
N ALA A 30 -12.41 6.45 -7.04
CA ALA A 30 -12.79 5.62 -8.17
C ALA A 30 -14.30 5.40 -8.18
N THR A 31 -14.87 5.17 -9.34
CA THR A 31 -16.25 4.68 -9.46
C THR A 31 -16.28 3.15 -9.38
N LEU A 32 -17.46 2.57 -9.12
CA LEU A 32 -17.64 1.12 -9.23
C LEU A 32 -17.33 0.61 -10.65
N GLN A 33 -17.56 1.43 -11.68
CA GLN A 33 -17.25 1.05 -13.05
C GLN A 33 -15.73 0.98 -13.30
N ASP A 34 -14.95 1.88 -12.69
CA ASP A 34 -13.48 1.85 -12.77
C ASP A 34 -12.95 0.59 -12.09
N ILE A 35 -13.47 0.27 -10.90
CA ILE A 35 -13.12 -0.97 -10.18
C ILE A 35 -13.48 -2.20 -11.01
N GLU A 36 -14.70 -2.30 -11.55
CA GLU A 36 -15.11 -3.43 -12.39
C GLU A 36 -14.25 -3.56 -13.65
N HIS A 37 -13.79 -2.45 -14.22
CA HIS A 37 -12.88 -2.46 -15.35
C HIS A 37 -11.52 -3.04 -14.97
N THR A 38 -10.96 -2.60 -13.84
CA THR A 38 -9.71 -3.13 -13.29
C THR A 38 -9.82 -4.61 -12.95
N GLU A 39 -10.89 -5.04 -12.26
CA GLU A 39 -11.12 -6.45 -11.93
C GLU A 39 -11.13 -7.32 -13.19
N LYS A 40 -11.77 -6.84 -14.27
CA LYS A 40 -11.80 -7.52 -15.57
C LYS A 40 -10.46 -7.52 -16.29
N SER A 41 -9.68 -6.44 -16.20
CA SER A 41 -8.40 -6.32 -16.92
C SER A 41 -7.35 -7.31 -16.40
N ILE A 42 -7.32 -7.53 -15.08
CA ILE A 42 -6.38 -8.47 -14.44
C ILE A 42 -6.99 -9.85 -14.17
N GLY A 43 -8.32 -10.00 -14.31
CA GLY A 43 -9.03 -11.25 -14.07
C GLY A 43 -9.15 -11.63 -12.59
N VAL A 44 -9.20 -10.65 -11.69
CA VAL A 44 -9.24 -10.85 -10.23
C VAL A 44 -10.31 -9.95 -9.64
N ALA A 45 -11.19 -10.51 -8.80
CA ALA A 45 -12.20 -9.73 -8.09
C ALA A 45 -11.60 -9.09 -6.83
N PHE A 46 -11.93 -7.83 -6.57
CA PHE A 46 -11.49 -7.11 -5.38
C PHE A 46 -12.36 -7.50 -4.18
N ASN A 47 -11.70 -7.69 -3.04
CA ASN A 47 -12.40 -7.83 -1.77
C ASN A 47 -13.04 -6.49 -1.33
N ASN A 48 -13.85 -6.53 -0.28
CA ASN A 48 -14.58 -5.33 0.18
C ASN A 48 -13.64 -4.22 0.67
N GLU A 49 -12.51 -4.57 1.29
CA GLU A 49 -11.55 -3.61 1.85
C GLU A 49 -10.82 -2.82 0.75
N LEU A 50 -10.40 -3.51 -0.31
CA LEU A 50 -9.76 -2.90 -1.46
C LEU A 50 -10.74 -2.02 -2.23
N LYS A 51 -12.01 -2.45 -2.36
CA LYS A 51 -13.09 -1.62 -2.91
C LYS A 51 -13.29 -0.37 -2.08
N GLU A 52 -13.35 -0.49 -0.75
CA GLU A 52 -13.49 0.67 0.14
C GLU A 52 -12.34 1.66 -0.04
N LEU A 53 -11.10 1.17 -0.11
CA LEU A 53 -9.92 2.00 -0.30
C LEU A 53 -10.03 2.84 -1.58
N TYR A 54 -10.33 2.21 -2.71
CA TYR A 54 -10.43 2.90 -4.01
C TYR A 54 -11.70 3.76 -4.16
N LEU A 55 -12.80 3.37 -3.50
CA LEU A 55 -14.01 4.21 -3.38
C LEU A 55 -13.81 5.41 -2.44
N PHE A 56 -12.68 5.47 -1.72
CA PHE A 56 -12.27 6.65 -0.96
C PHE A 56 -11.30 7.54 -1.74
N ALA A 57 -10.32 6.96 -2.42
CA ALA A 57 -9.36 7.69 -3.25
C ALA A 57 -8.73 6.76 -4.31
N ASP A 58 -8.62 7.23 -5.55
CA ASP A 58 -7.98 6.49 -6.65
C ASP A 58 -6.46 6.74 -6.71
N GLY A 59 -5.73 6.49 -5.63
CA GLY A 59 -4.29 6.71 -5.63
C GLY A 59 -3.88 8.19 -5.62
N THR A 60 -2.72 8.47 -6.22
CA THR A 60 -2.10 9.79 -6.30
C THR A 60 -1.71 10.16 -7.73
N ASN A 61 -1.62 11.46 -8.01
CA ASN A 61 -1.02 11.98 -9.24
C ASN A 61 0.46 12.30 -8.96
N ILE A 62 1.35 11.38 -9.31
CA ILE A 62 2.80 11.57 -9.17
C ILE A 62 3.31 12.21 -10.46
N ASP A 63 3.98 13.35 -10.34
CA ASP A 63 4.63 13.99 -11.48
C ASP A 63 6.06 13.43 -11.69
N THR A 64 6.70 13.80 -12.80
CA THR A 64 8.04 13.31 -13.13
C THR A 64 9.16 14.14 -12.50
N VAL A 65 8.85 15.12 -11.63
CA VAL A 65 9.82 16.10 -11.13
C VAL A 65 9.95 16.09 -9.61
N THR A 66 8.92 15.63 -8.90
CA THR A 66 8.89 15.53 -7.45
C THR A 66 9.68 14.30 -7.02
N PRO A 67 10.71 14.47 -6.17
CA PRO A 67 11.48 13.35 -5.64
C PRO A 67 10.61 12.31 -4.91
N SER A 68 10.99 11.03 -5.06
CA SER A 68 10.49 9.97 -4.18
C SER A 68 10.76 10.31 -2.71
N GLY A 69 9.84 9.96 -1.82
CA GLY A 69 9.87 10.35 -0.40
C GLY A 69 9.11 11.64 -0.07
N LEU A 70 8.64 12.41 -1.06
CA LEU A 70 7.78 13.60 -0.87
C LEU A 70 6.30 13.36 -1.22
N THR A 71 5.98 12.19 -1.76
CA THR A 71 4.66 11.84 -2.31
C THR A 71 4.08 10.56 -1.71
N GLY A 72 4.63 10.06 -0.61
CA GLY A 72 4.29 8.75 -0.05
C GLY A 72 3.13 8.79 0.96
N LEU A 73 2.32 7.73 1.02
CA LEU A 73 1.37 7.55 2.13
C LEU A 73 2.12 7.17 3.42
N ILE A 74 3.16 6.36 3.26
CA ILE A 74 4.17 6.00 4.26
C ILE A 74 5.54 6.38 3.65
N PRO A 75 6.64 6.39 4.42
CA PRO A 75 7.96 6.70 3.86
C PRO A 75 8.19 5.95 2.55
N ILE A 76 8.63 6.69 1.54
CA ILE A 76 8.94 6.29 0.16
C ILE A 76 7.83 5.61 -0.66
N HIS A 77 6.75 5.08 -0.07
CA HIS A 77 5.73 4.33 -0.82
C HIS A 77 4.53 5.20 -1.22
N ASN A 78 4.29 5.32 -2.52
CA ASN A 78 3.18 6.04 -3.11
C ASN A 78 1.94 5.17 -3.21
N PHE A 79 0.77 5.79 -3.06
CA PHE A 79 -0.51 5.14 -3.27
C PHE A 79 -0.85 5.14 -4.77
N LEU A 80 -0.85 3.95 -5.37
CA LEU A 80 -1.07 3.76 -6.80
C LEU A 80 -2.51 4.08 -7.19
N SER A 81 -2.69 4.75 -8.33
CA SER A 81 -3.99 4.79 -8.99
C SER A 81 -4.34 3.40 -9.53
N LEU A 82 -5.62 3.11 -9.77
CA LEU A 82 -6.04 1.85 -10.40
C LEU A 82 -5.31 1.63 -11.74
N GLN A 83 -5.07 2.69 -12.50
CA GLN A 83 -4.35 2.63 -13.77
C GLN A 83 -2.88 2.24 -13.58
N ASP A 84 -2.20 2.88 -12.63
CA ASP A 84 -0.79 2.60 -12.36
C ASP A 84 -0.61 1.21 -11.73
N ALA A 85 -1.54 0.79 -10.87
CA ALA A 85 -1.57 -0.54 -10.28
C ALA A 85 -1.71 -1.65 -11.34
N ILE A 86 -2.51 -1.44 -12.40
CA ILE A 86 -2.60 -2.38 -13.53
C ILE A 86 -1.26 -2.48 -14.26
N SER A 87 -0.65 -1.34 -14.58
CA SER A 87 0.66 -1.32 -15.26
C SER A 87 1.72 -2.05 -14.43
N TYR A 88 1.81 -1.71 -13.14
CA TYR A 88 2.74 -2.32 -12.21
C TYR A 88 2.50 -3.83 -12.03
N TYR A 89 1.24 -4.27 -11.97
CA TYR A 89 0.88 -5.69 -11.91
C TYR A 89 1.44 -6.45 -13.11
N HIS A 90 1.23 -5.95 -14.33
CA HIS A 90 1.69 -6.63 -15.54
C HIS A 90 3.22 -6.72 -15.61
N GLU A 91 3.92 -5.63 -15.30
CA GLU A 91 5.39 -5.59 -15.28
C GLU A 91 5.96 -6.55 -14.22
N SER A 92 5.42 -6.54 -13.01
CA SER A 92 5.92 -7.36 -11.91
C SER A 92 5.67 -8.86 -12.13
N MET A 93 4.56 -9.22 -12.77
CA MET A 93 4.22 -10.63 -13.04
C MET A 93 5.18 -11.31 -14.02
N GLU A 94 6.04 -10.57 -14.72
CA GLU A 94 7.15 -11.12 -15.52
C GLU A 94 8.32 -11.61 -14.64
N PHE A 95 8.41 -11.14 -13.40
CA PHE A 95 9.49 -11.44 -12.46
C PHE A 95 9.01 -12.29 -11.28
N GLU A 96 8.53 -13.51 -11.56
CA GLU A 96 7.95 -14.41 -10.54
C GLU A 96 8.86 -14.68 -9.33
N GLN A 97 10.19 -14.62 -9.52
CA GLN A 97 11.17 -14.80 -8.45
C GLN A 97 11.09 -13.73 -7.36
N SER A 98 10.62 -12.52 -7.69
CA SER A 98 10.45 -11.42 -6.74
C SER A 98 9.37 -11.70 -5.69
N PHE A 99 8.53 -12.71 -5.91
CA PHE A 99 7.47 -13.16 -5.00
C PHE A 99 7.87 -14.40 -4.19
N HIS A 100 9.05 -14.97 -4.42
CA HIS A 100 9.46 -16.21 -3.76
C HIS A 100 10.16 -15.94 -2.43
N ASN A 101 9.61 -16.50 -1.36
CA ASN A 101 10.27 -16.58 -0.07
C ASN A 101 11.11 -17.87 -0.02
N TRP A 102 12.42 -17.74 -0.20
CA TRP A 102 13.36 -18.87 -0.28
C TRP A 102 13.57 -19.57 1.07
N THR A 103 13.52 -18.81 2.16
CA THR A 103 13.70 -19.31 3.53
C THR A 103 12.52 -20.20 3.95
N ARG A 104 11.29 -19.80 3.60
CA ARG A 104 10.06 -20.56 3.92
C ARG A 104 9.62 -21.48 2.78
N GLY A 105 10.21 -21.33 1.59
CA GLY A 105 9.95 -22.17 0.43
C GLY A 105 8.54 -22.01 -0.14
N PHE A 106 8.03 -20.79 -0.26
CA PHE A 106 6.69 -20.53 -0.82
C PHE A 106 6.65 -19.30 -1.73
N SER A 107 5.63 -19.27 -2.59
CA SER A 107 5.21 -18.10 -3.35
C SER A 107 3.69 -17.97 -3.25
N PRO A 108 3.15 -16.75 -3.13
CA PRO A 108 1.72 -16.52 -3.22
C PRO A 108 1.19 -16.86 -4.63
N GLY A 109 -0.14 -17.00 -4.74
CA GLY A 109 -0.79 -17.10 -6.05
C GLY A 109 -0.71 -15.79 -6.83
N LYS A 110 -1.04 -15.83 -8.13
CA LYS A 110 -1.04 -14.62 -8.98
C LYS A 110 -2.22 -13.67 -8.71
N GLN A 111 -3.16 -14.04 -7.85
CA GLN A 111 -4.29 -13.18 -7.48
C GLN A 111 -3.84 -12.13 -6.46
N LEU A 112 -2.82 -11.34 -6.81
CA LEU A 112 -2.30 -10.25 -5.99
C LEU A 112 -2.62 -8.92 -6.66
N PHE A 113 -2.93 -7.90 -5.87
CA PHE A 113 -3.14 -6.55 -6.40
C PHE A 113 -2.23 -5.52 -5.72
N PRO A 114 -1.37 -4.80 -6.47
CA PRO A 114 -0.47 -3.81 -5.90
C PRO A 114 -1.24 -2.54 -5.54
N PHE A 115 -0.86 -1.87 -4.45
CA PHE A 115 -1.48 -0.60 -4.09
C PHE A 115 -0.52 0.41 -3.46
N LEU A 116 0.59 -0.02 -2.87
CA LEU A 116 1.67 0.86 -2.40
C LEU A 116 3.00 0.42 -2.99
N GLU A 117 3.72 1.31 -3.65
CA GLU A 117 5.02 1.03 -4.27
C GLU A 117 6.01 2.19 -4.10
N ASP A 118 7.31 1.91 -4.15
CA ASP A 118 8.35 2.90 -3.84
C ASP A 118 9.23 3.36 -5.03
N GLY A 119 8.92 2.91 -6.24
CA GLY A 119 9.68 3.18 -7.47
C GLY A 119 10.96 2.35 -7.61
N ALA A 120 11.27 1.47 -6.65
CA ALA A 120 12.48 0.63 -6.61
C ALA A 120 12.16 -0.88 -6.62
N GLY A 121 10.91 -1.23 -6.93
CA GLY A 121 10.43 -2.61 -6.99
C GLY A 121 9.89 -3.16 -5.67
N ASN A 122 9.89 -2.36 -4.59
CA ASN A 122 9.27 -2.76 -3.34
C ASN A 122 7.79 -2.39 -3.37
N CYS A 123 6.93 -3.33 -2.99
CA CYS A 123 5.49 -3.12 -3.13
C CYS A 123 4.70 -3.91 -2.09
N TYR A 124 3.60 -3.31 -1.62
CA TYR A 124 2.56 -3.99 -0.88
C TYR A 124 1.42 -4.41 -1.82
N TRP A 125 1.04 -5.67 -1.66
CA TRP A 125 0.05 -6.37 -2.46
C TRP A 125 -1.05 -6.89 -1.56
N VAL A 126 -2.31 -6.80 -2.00
CA VAL A 126 -3.42 -7.52 -1.36
C VAL A 126 -3.56 -8.87 -2.02
N ASP A 127 -3.57 -9.95 -1.23
CA ASP A 127 -3.94 -11.28 -1.72
C ASP A 127 -5.46 -11.38 -1.89
N LEU A 128 -5.89 -11.63 -3.12
CA LEU A 128 -7.28 -11.76 -3.56
C LEU A 128 -7.61 -13.20 -3.96
N ASN A 129 -6.76 -14.18 -3.57
CA ASN A 129 -7.02 -15.60 -3.77
C ASN A 129 -7.99 -16.13 -2.71
N GLU A 130 -9.29 -16.08 -3.00
CA GLU A 130 -10.36 -16.57 -2.12
C GLU A 130 -10.25 -18.06 -1.73
N ARG A 131 -9.34 -18.81 -2.36
CA ARG A 131 -9.14 -20.25 -2.12
C ARG A 131 -8.05 -20.55 -1.10
N THR A 132 -7.34 -19.55 -0.60
CA THR A 132 -6.25 -19.71 0.38
C THR A 132 -6.63 -19.08 1.71
N PRO A 133 -6.00 -19.51 2.82
CA PRO A 133 -6.10 -18.81 4.10
C PRO A 133 -5.50 -17.40 4.06
N ASP A 134 -4.83 -17.04 2.97
CA ASP A 134 -4.16 -15.76 2.81
C ASP A 134 -5.05 -14.67 2.18
N TYR A 135 -6.29 -14.99 1.77
CA TYR A 135 -7.22 -14.02 1.23
C TYR A 135 -7.40 -12.79 2.13
N GLY A 136 -7.14 -11.61 1.58
CA GLY A 136 -7.18 -10.32 2.23
C GLY A 136 -5.89 -9.89 2.90
N ARG A 137 -4.91 -10.79 3.08
CA ARG A 137 -3.62 -10.47 3.71
C ARG A 137 -2.77 -9.58 2.81
N ILE A 138 -1.84 -8.86 3.44
CA ILE A 138 -0.91 -7.97 2.75
C ILE A 138 0.42 -8.68 2.55
N PHE A 139 0.77 -8.95 1.31
CA PHE A 139 2.06 -9.50 0.91
C PHE A 139 2.99 -8.35 0.54
N TRP A 140 4.24 -8.41 1.00
CA TRP A 140 5.25 -7.40 0.69
C TRP A 140 6.35 -8.01 -0.18
N THR A 141 6.65 -7.37 -1.30
CA THR A 141 7.82 -7.68 -2.13
C THR A 141 8.92 -6.69 -1.84
N ASN A 142 10.16 -7.19 -1.79
CA ASN A 142 11.34 -6.38 -1.57
C ASN A 142 12.47 -6.81 -2.52
N THR A 143 13.13 -5.83 -3.13
CA THR A 143 14.29 -5.99 -4.01
C THR A 143 15.59 -6.18 -3.21
N PHE A 144 15.70 -5.61 -2.00
CA PHE A 144 16.89 -5.66 -1.15
C PHE A 144 16.59 -5.77 0.35
N GLY A 145 17.09 -6.82 0.99
CA GLY A 145 17.29 -6.88 2.45
C GLY A 145 16.42 -7.87 3.21
N SER A 146 15.14 -8.02 2.86
CA SER A 146 14.24 -8.99 3.49
C SER A 146 13.53 -9.81 2.43
N GLU A 147 13.34 -11.10 2.69
CA GLU A 147 12.58 -11.95 1.79
C GLU A 147 11.09 -11.55 1.79
N PRO A 148 10.41 -11.68 0.64
CA PRO A 148 9.01 -11.28 0.53
C PRO A 148 8.12 -12.18 1.41
N ASP A 149 7.20 -11.60 2.17
CA ASP A 149 6.30 -12.35 3.06
C ASP A 149 5.02 -11.55 3.35
N TYR A 150 4.05 -12.18 4.00
CA TYR A 150 2.88 -11.51 4.51
C TYR A 150 3.22 -10.67 5.73
N THR A 151 2.89 -9.38 5.66
CA THR A 151 3.22 -8.38 6.69
C THR A 151 2.02 -7.96 7.53
N TYR A 152 0.80 -8.12 7.02
CA TYR A 152 -0.44 -7.79 7.73
C TYR A 152 -1.56 -8.78 7.40
N SER A 153 -2.53 -8.92 8.31
CA SER A 153 -3.68 -9.82 8.15
C SER A 153 -4.78 -9.26 7.24
N SER A 154 -4.80 -7.93 7.03
CA SER A 154 -5.81 -7.22 6.23
C SER A 154 -5.35 -5.80 5.87
N LEU A 155 -6.01 -5.14 4.91
CA LEU A 155 -5.83 -3.69 4.69
C LEU A 155 -6.26 -2.92 5.93
N THR A 156 -7.34 -3.34 6.59
CA THR A 156 -7.79 -2.72 7.84
C THR A 156 -6.67 -2.72 8.89
N SER A 157 -6.00 -3.86 9.12
CA SER A 157 -4.87 -3.93 10.06
C SER A 157 -3.70 -3.02 9.66
N MET A 158 -3.35 -2.97 8.38
CA MET A 158 -2.28 -2.11 7.89
C MET A 158 -2.60 -0.63 8.08
N PHE A 159 -3.80 -0.20 7.69
CA PHE A 159 -4.22 1.20 7.84
C PHE A 159 -4.38 1.62 9.31
N ASN A 160 -4.80 0.71 10.20
CA ASN A 160 -4.79 0.95 11.64
C ASN A 160 -3.36 1.27 12.14
N VAL A 161 -2.38 0.44 11.76
CA VAL A 161 -0.96 0.64 12.15
C VAL A 161 -0.41 1.94 11.60
N ILE A 162 -0.66 2.26 10.33
CA ILE A 162 -0.18 3.50 9.72
C ILE A 162 -0.81 4.72 10.42
N ALA A 163 -2.13 4.71 10.63
CA ALA A 163 -2.82 5.80 11.32
C ALA A 163 -2.33 5.98 12.76
N GLU A 164 -2.05 4.87 13.46
CA GLU A 164 -1.45 4.92 14.78
C GLU A 164 -0.04 5.51 14.74
N ALA A 165 0.82 5.10 13.80
CA ALA A 165 2.17 5.61 13.65
C ALA A 165 2.20 7.14 13.42
N TYR A 166 1.28 7.69 12.62
CA TYR A 166 1.11 9.14 12.50
C TYR A 166 0.56 9.80 13.77
N ARG A 167 -0.30 9.11 14.51
CA ARG A 167 -0.87 9.64 15.76
C ARG A 167 0.18 9.72 16.86
N THR A 168 1.09 8.77 16.91
CA THR A 168 2.18 8.64 17.90
C THR A 168 3.50 9.23 17.43
N GLU A 169 3.50 9.94 16.29
CA GLU A 169 4.66 10.65 15.74
C GLU A 169 5.85 9.73 15.40
N LEU A 170 5.58 8.44 15.17
CA LEU A 170 6.57 7.50 14.66
C LEU A 170 6.91 7.76 13.20
N ILE A 171 5.98 8.37 12.46
CA ILE A 171 6.21 8.89 11.10
C ILE A 171 6.23 10.42 11.21
N PHE A 172 7.30 11.03 10.70
CA PHE A 172 7.57 12.47 10.82
C PHE A 172 8.28 13.00 9.57
N LEU A 173 8.48 14.32 9.49
CA LEU A 173 9.32 14.92 8.44
C LEU A 173 10.74 15.11 8.95
N ASP A 174 11.72 14.67 8.16
CA ASP A 174 13.13 14.96 8.41
C ASP A 174 13.47 16.44 8.14
N ASP A 175 14.73 16.81 8.37
CA ASP A 175 15.21 18.19 8.18
C ASP A 175 15.12 18.68 6.71
N ASN A 176 14.95 17.77 5.75
CA ASN A 176 14.82 18.05 4.33
C ASN A 176 13.36 18.01 3.85
N GLY A 177 12.41 17.70 4.73
CA GLY A 177 10.99 17.57 4.42
C GLY A 177 10.59 16.23 3.83
N TYR A 178 11.48 15.22 3.83
CA TYR A 178 11.13 13.84 3.47
C TYR A 178 10.38 13.18 4.62
N LEU A 179 9.44 12.30 4.25
CA LEU A 179 8.75 11.47 5.22
C LEU A 179 9.70 10.37 5.72
N ASP A 180 9.97 10.37 7.01
CA ASP A 180 10.86 9.42 7.70
C ASP A 180 10.11 8.71 8.84
N CYS A 181 10.73 7.67 9.41
CA CYS A 181 10.11 6.84 10.43
C CYS A 181 11.11 6.31 11.47
N ASP A 182 10.67 6.24 12.74
CA ASP A 182 11.32 5.39 13.74
C ASP A 182 11.01 3.91 13.41
N PHE A 183 11.86 3.30 12.60
CA PHE A 183 11.67 1.94 12.10
C PHE A 183 11.62 0.88 13.22
N GLU A 184 12.35 1.07 14.33
CA GLU A 184 12.34 0.11 15.43
C GLU A 184 11.00 0.15 16.17
N ALA A 185 10.49 1.36 16.45
CA ALA A 185 9.19 1.53 17.08
C ALA A 185 8.05 1.12 16.14
N PHE A 186 8.17 1.41 14.84
CA PHE A 186 7.18 1.02 13.84
C PHE A 186 7.09 -0.49 13.65
N ASP A 187 8.21 -1.20 13.64
CA ASP A 187 8.23 -2.67 13.59
C ASP A 187 7.58 -3.29 14.83
N LYS A 188 7.86 -2.74 16.03
CA LYS A 188 7.18 -3.17 17.27
C LYS A 188 5.67 -2.93 17.22
N LEU A 189 5.24 -1.78 16.73
CA LEU A 189 3.83 -1.46 16.54
C LEU A 189 3.18 -2.43 15.53
N SER A 190 3.82 -2.65 14.38
CA SER A 190 3.31 -3.54 13.33
C SER A 190 3.10 -4.96 13.84
N LYS A 191 4.08 -5.51 14.58
CA LYS A 191 4.00 -6.85 15.18
C LYS A 191 2.89 -7.01 16.21
N ALA A 192 2.47 -5.93 16.89
CA ALA A 192 1.36 -5.98 17.84
C ALA A 192 -0.02 -6.08 17.15
N HIS A 193 -0.07 -5.85 15.83
CA HIS A 193 -1.30 -5.83 15.02
C HIS A 193 -1.30 -6.88 13.89
N GLN A 194 -0.32 -7.79 13.87
CA GLN A 194 -0.21 -8.89 12.91
C GLN A 194 -1.12 -10.08 13.26
#